data_AF-A0A2T4X0S5-F1
#
_entry.id   AF-A0A2T4X0S5-F1
#
_cell.length_a   1.000
_cell.length_b   1.000
_cell.length_c   1.000
_cell.angle_alpha   90.00
_cell.angle_beta   90.00
_cell.angle_gamma   90.00
#
_symmetry.space_group_name_H-M   'P 1'
#
loop_
_entity.id
_entity.type
_entity.pdbx_description
1 polymer ?
#
loop_
_entity_poly.entity_id
_entity_poly.type
_entity_poly.pdbx_seq_one_letter_code
_entity_poly.pdbx_strand_id
1 'polypeptide(L)'
;MEKYLNAFVNSFQGTLDWTWKSIIFEVNWYTNYFWGLIAISLVVWILEIVFPWRKEQSIFRRDFWLDAFYMFFNFFMFSIVISGVYEILGLLFGEFNITAKSLALFDISEWAMWLQLLVFFIILDFVQWFTHVLLHKYPVLWKFHKVHHSVKEMGFAAHLRYHWMENIFYKPLKTFGVMIIGGFEPEQAYI
;
A
#
# COMPACT_ATOMS: atom_id res chain seq x y z
N MET A 1 8.63 -25.83 -11.74
CA MET A 1 8.67 -25.50 -10.30
C MET A 1 9.89 -24.66 -9.93
N GLU A 2 11.09 -25.01 -10.40
CA GLU A 2 12.33 -24.27 -10.11
C GLU A 2 12.28 -22.77 -10.50
N LYS A 3 11.74 -22.44 -11.69
CA LYS A 3 11.50 -21.06 -12.13
C LYS A 3 10.73 -20.22 -11.08
N TYR A 4 9.61 -20.75 -10.59
CA TYR A 4 8.72 -20.06 -9.65
C TYR A 4 9.34 -19.92 -8.25
N LEU A 5 10.05 -20.96 -7.80
CA LEU A 5 10.76 -20.92 -6.52
C LEU A 5 11.90 -19.89 -6.56
N ASN A 6 12.69 -19.87 -7.64
CA ASN A 6 13.77 -18.91 -7.81
C ASN A 6 13.23 -17.48 -7.87
N ALA A 7 12.12 -17.25 -8.59
CA ALA A 7 11.47 -15.94 -8.66
C ALA A 7 11.03 -15.45 -7.27
N PHE A 8 10.39 -16.33 -6.49
CA PHE A 8 10.00 -16.01 -5.12
C PHE A 8 11.20 -15.65 -4.24
N VAL A 9 12.23 -16.51 -4.22
CA VAL A 9 13.41 -16.35 -3.35
C VAL A 9 14.18 -15.09 -3.73
N ASN A 10 14.40 -14.85 -5.02
CA ASN A 10 15.12 -13.67 -5.49
C ASN A 10 14.36 -12.38 -5.15
N SER A 11 13.04 -12.35 -5.35
CA SER A 11 12.20 -11.19 -5.00
C SER A 11 12.19 -10.94 -3.50
N PHE A 12 12.05 -11.99 -2.70
CA PHE A 12 12.08 -11.91 -1.24
C PHE A 12 13.43 -11.35 -0.75
N GLN A 13 14.54 -11.92 -1.23
CA GLN A 13 15.89 -11.48 -0.88
C GLN A 13 16.16 -10.05 -1.34
N GLY A 14 15.75 -9.68 -2.56
CA GLY A 14 15.89 -8.33 -3.09
C GLY A 14 15.12 -7.30 -2.27
N THR A 15 13.88 -7.61 -1.88
CA THR A 15 13.07 -6.70 -1.02
C THR A 15 13.64 -6.58 0.39
N LEU A 16 14.18 -7.69 0.93
CA LEU A 16 14.87 -7.69 2.22
C LEU A 16 16.15 -6.85 2.19
N ASP A 17 16.99 -7.04 1.18
CA ASP A 17 18.23 -6.28 0.97
C ASP A 17 17.93 -4.79 0.78
N TRP A 18 16.94 -4.45 -0.05
CA TRP A 18 16.52 -3.06 -0.24
C TRP A 18 16.00 -2.43 1.05
N THR A 19 15.23 -3.17 1.86
CA THR A 19 14.75 -2.69 3.17
C THR A 19 15.93 -2.45 4.11
N TRP A 20 16.92 -3.35 4.14
CA TRP A 20 18.12 -3.20 4.94
C TRP A 20 18.92 -1.96 4.52
N LYS A 21 19.22 -1.82 3.22
CA LYS A 21 19.90 -0.65 2.64
C LYS A 21 19.17 0.65 2.93
N SER A 22 17.84 0.64 2.93
CA SER A 22 17.03 1.81 3.31
C SER A 22 17.28 2.22 4.75
N ILE A 23 17.33 1.26 5.68
CA ILE A 23 17.59 1.50 7.11
C ILE A 23 19.00 2.10 7.31
N ILE A 24 20.01 1.57 6.63
CA ILE A 24 21.41 2.02 6.75
C ILE A 24 21.79 3.19 5.83
N PHE A 25 20.80 3.87 5.22
CA PHE A 25 20.99 5.05 4.36
C PHE A 25 21.78 4.81 3.07
N GLU A 26 21.80 3.58 2.56
CA GLU A 26 22.41 3.24 1.26
C GLU A 26 21.42 3.37 0.08
N VAL A 27 20.15 3.70 0.35
CA VAL A 27 19.14 4.06 -0.67
C VAL A 27 19.01 5.57 -0.74
N ASN A 28 18.96 6.11 -1.96
CA ASN A 28 18.75 7.54 -2.23
C ASN A 28 17.55 8.08 -1.43
N TRP A 29 17.71 9.27 -0.85
CA TRP A 29 16.74 9.82 0.10
C TRP A 29 15.31 9.94 -0.46
N TYR A 30 15.16 10.26 -1.75
CA TYR A 30 13.86 10.45 -2.41
C TYR A 30 13.12 9.14 -2.71
N THR A 31 13.82 8.00 -2.70
CA THR A 31 13.21 6.66 -2.81
C THR A 31 13.25 5.88 -1.49
N ASN A 32 13.86 6.44 -0.44
CA ASN A 32 13.98 5.79 0.86
C ASN A 32 12.69 5.93 1.67
N TYR A 33 11.72 5.06 1.39
CA TYR A 33 10.41 5.08 2.06
C TYR A 33 10.48 4.80 3.56
N PHE A 34 11.53 4.12 4.05
CA PHE A 34 11.72 3.87 5.49
C PHE A 34 11.88 5.18 6.26
N TRP A 35 12.84 6.01 5.84
CA TRP A 35 13.04 7.31 6.46
C TRP A 35 11.99 8.35 6.07
N GLY A 36 11.45 8.26 4.84
CA GLY A 36 10.31 9.10 4.43
C GLY A 36 9.10 8.92 5.34
N LEU A 37 8.74 7.69 5.68
CA LEU A 37 7.64 7.37 6.60
C LEU A 37 7.90 7.90 8.02
N ILE A 38 9.13 7.77 8.52
CA ILE A 38 9.51 8.34 9.82
C ILE A 38 9.40 9.86 9.79
N ALA A 39 9.97 10.52 8.78
CA ALA A 39 9.97 11.97 8.67
C ALA A 39 8.55 12.54 8.62
N ILE A 40 7.69 12.02 7.75
CA ILE A 40 6.30 12.51 7.65
C ILE A 40 5.51 12.22 8.93
N SER A 41 5.72 11.06 9.56
CA SER A 41 5.09 10.71 10.84
C SER A 41 5.49 11.67 11.95
N LEU A 42 6.78 12.02 12.05
CA LEU A 42 7.27 12.99 13.03
C LEU A 42 6.67 14.38 12.77
N VAL A 43 6.60 14.83 11.51
CA VAL A 43 5.98 16.11 11.15
C VAL A 43 4.52 16.14 11.56
N VAL A 44 3.72 15.13 11.19
CA VAL A 44 2.30 15.08 11.53
C VAL A 44 2.10 14.95 13.04
N TRP A 45 2.93 14.16 13.74
CA TRP A 45 2.85 14.04 15.19
C TRP A 45 3.19 15.35 15.90
N ILE A 46 4.19 16.10 15.44
CA ILE A 46 4.48 17.45 15.95
C ILE A 46 3.29 18.38 15.71
N LEU A 47 2.68 18.34 14.52
CA LEU A 47 1.48 19.13 14.24
C LEU A 47 0.31 18.74 15.15
N GLU A 48 0.14 17.45 15.47
CA GLU A 48 -0.86 16.98 16.44
C GLU A 48 -0.58 17.53 17.86
N ILE A 49 0.69 17.71 18.24
CA ILE A 49 1.09 18.28 19.54
C ILE A 49 0.90 19.80 19.59
N VAL A 50 1.24 20.51 18.50
CA VAL A 50 1.18 21.98 18.41
C VAL A 50 -0.26 22.46 18.19
N PHE A 51 -1.04 21.74 17.38
CA PHE A 51 -2.43 22.06 17.04
C PHE A 51 -3.41 20.93 17.42
N PRO A 52 -3.46 20.48 18.68
CA PRO A 52 -4.30 19.35 19.06
C PRO A 52 -5.78 19.74 18.99
N TRP A 53 -6.59 18.93 18.31
CA TRP A 53 -8.04 19.02 18.43
C TRP A 53 -8.53 18.51 19.80
N ARG A 54 -7.98 17.37 20.27
CA ARG A 54 -8.26 16.80 21.60
C ARG A 54 -7.20 17.26 22.61
N LYS A 55 -7.49 18.33 23.36
CA LYS A 55 -6.53 18.96 24.28
C LYS A 55 -6.11 18.09 25.46
N GLU A 56 -6.98 17.19 25.91
CA GLU A 56 -6.74 16.32 27.07
C GLU A 56 -6.10 14.96 26.72
N GLN A 57 -5.88 14.67 25.43
CA GLN A 57 -5.25 13.42 25.00
C GLN A 57 -3.73 13.50 25.23
N SER A 58 -3.13 12.44 25.79
CA SER A 58 -1.68 12.39 25.96
C SER A 58 -0.94 12.38 24.63
N ILE A 59 0.26 12.98 24.61
CA ILE A 59 1.15 13.01 23.43
C ILE A 59 1.48 11.59 22.96
N PHE A 60 1.85 10.72 23.90
CA PHE A 60 1.90 9.28 23.70
C PHE A 60 0.56 8.70 24.13
N ARG A 61 -0.36 8.63 23.16
CA ARG A 61 -1.70 8.07 23.33
C ARG A 61 -1.67 6.57 23.63
N ARG A 62 -2.80 6.04 24.08
CA ARG A 62 -2.97 4.60 24.27
C ARG A 62 -2.62 3.85 22.99
N ASP A 63 -1.87 2.75 23.15
CA ASP A 63 -1.41 1.87 22.08
C ASP A 63 -0.51 2.54 21.02
N PHE A 64 0.15 3.66 21.33
CA PHE A 64 1.08 4.36 20.44
C PHE A 64 2.09 3.41 19.76
N TRP A 65 2.74 2.55 20.54
CA TRP A 65 3.73 1.59 20.04
C TRP A 65 3.13 0.47 19.19
N LEU A 66 1.87 0.10 19.45
CA LEU A 66 1.17 -0.86 18.61
C LEU A 66 0.88 -0.26 17.23
N ASP A 67 0.54 1.03 17.15
CA ASP A 67 0.34 1.71 15.87
C ASP A 67 1.64 1.91 15.11
N ALA A 68 2.73 2.24 15.81
CA ALA A 68 4.06 2.25 15.22
C ALA A 68 4.43 0.86 14.68
N PHE A 69 4.14 -0.22 15.41
CA PHE A 69 4.35 -1.58 14.92
C PHE A 69 3.57 -1.85 13.63
N TYR A 70 2.26 -1.57 13.60
CA TYR A 70 1.45 -1.77 12.38
C TYR A 70 1.95 -0.95 11.20
N MET A 71 2.40 0.28 11.45
CA MET A 71 3.00 1.15 10.44
C MET A 71 4.24 0.53 9.78
N PHE A 72 5.15 -0.11 10.52
CA PHE A 72 6.30 -0.77 9.89
C PHE A 72 5.95 -2.17 9.35
N PHE A 73 5.11 -2.90 10.06
CA PHE A 73 4.68 -4.25 9.67
C PHE A 73 3.96 -4.25 8.32
N ASN A 74 2.97 -3.37 8.15
CA ASN A 74 2.13 -3.35 6.94
C ASN A 74 2.88 -2.85 5.70
N PHE A 75 3.92 -2.02 5.86
CA PHE A 75 4.66 -1.44 4.74
C PHE A 75 5.92 -2.20 4.38
N PHE A 76 6.72 -2.64 5.36
CA PHE A 76 8.02 -3.28 5.09
C PHE A 76 7.92 -4.79 5.24
N MET A 77 7.48 -5.27 6.40
CA MET A 77 7.46 -6.71 6.68
C MET A 77 6.50 -7.45 5.76
N PHE A 78 5.30 -6.92 5.55
CA PHE A 78 4.34 -7.47 4.61
C PHE A 78 4.87 -7.42 3.17
N SER A 79 5.54 -6.33 2.76
CA SER A 79 6.10 -6.20 1.41
C SER A 79 7.19 -7.23 1.14
N ILE A 80 8.07 -7.50 2.11
CA ILE A 80 9.09 -8.55 2.01
C ILE A 80 8.45 -9.91 1.69
N VAL A 81 7.39 -10.29 2.42
CA VAL A 81 6.72 -11.58 2.24
C VAL A 81 5.89 -11.65 0.94
N ILE A 82 5.13 -10.59 0.62
CA ILE A 82 4.21 -10.62 -0.51
C ILE A 82 4.90 -10.41 -1.86
N SER A 83 6.09 -9.79 -1.88
CA SER A 83 6.84 -9.51 -3.12
C SER A 83 7.03 -10.77 -3.98
N GLY A 84 7.48 -11.87 -3.38
CA GLY A 84 7.67 -13.13 -4.07
C GLY A 84 6.37 -13.73 -4.61
N VAL A 85 5.25 -13.52 -3.93
CA VAL A 85 3.94 -13.95 -4.43
C VAL A 85 3.54 -13.14 -5.67
N TYR A 86 3.76 -11.82 -5.67
CA TYR A 86 3.48 -10.99 -6.84
C TYR A 86 4.37 -11.34 -8.03
N GLU A 87 5.65 -11.66 -7.80
CA GLU A 87 6.54 -12.10 -8.88
C GLU A 87 6.08 -13.43 -9.50
N ILE A 88 5.68 -14.40 -8.66
CA ILE A 88 5.08 -15.66 -9.15
C ILE A 88 3.84 -15.37 -10.00
N LEU A 89 2.94 -14.50 -9.53
CA LEU A 89 1.72 -14.14 -10.27
C LEU A 89 2.05 -13.45 -11.60
N GLY A 90 3.05 -12.57 -11.63
CA GLY A 90 3.54 -11.94 -12.86
C GLY A 90 4.06 -12.95 -13.87
N LEU A 91 4.85 -13.93 -13.42
CA LEU A 91 5.33 -15.02 -14.28
C LEU A 91 4.18 -15.89 -14.81
N LEU A 92 3.20 -16.22 -13.96
CA LEU A 92 2.02 -16.99 -14.36
C LEU A 92 1.22 -16.23 -15.42
N PHE A 93 0.91 -14.96 -15.19
CA PHE A 93 0.18 -14.14 -16.17
C PHE A 93 0.95 -14.00 -17.49
N GLY A 94 2.27 -13.85 -17.43
CA GLY A 94 3.13 -13.83 -18.61
C GLY A 94 3.07 -15.12 -19.43
N GLU A 95 2.96 -16.29 -18.79
CA GLU A 95 2.80 -17.58 -19.51
C GLU A 95 1.47 -17.67 -20.29
N PHE A 96 0.43 -16.97 -19.84
CA PHE A 96 -0.85 -16.85 -20.53
C PHE A 96 -0.95 -15.60 -21.42
N ASN A 97 0.15 -14.87 -21.61
CA ASN A 97 0.19 -13.61 -22.36
C ASN A 97 -0.81 -12.55 -21.83
N ILE A 98 -1.11 -12.61 -20.53
CA ILE A 98 -1.93 -11.63 -19.83
C ILE A 98 -1.00 -10.49 -19.41
N THR A 99 -1.21 -9.32 -19.99
CA THR A 99 -0.49 -8.07 -19.71
C THR A 99 -1.47 -6.99 -19.26
N ALA A 100 -0.97 -5.91 -18.65
CA ALA A 100 -1.80 -4.77 -18.31
C ALA A 100 -2.54 -4.22 -19.55
N LYS A 101 -1.88 -4.21 -20.71
CA LYS A 101 -2.49 -3.81 -21.99
C LYS A 101 -3.55 -4.78 -22.49
N SER A 102 -3.36 -6.10 -22.33
CA SER A 102 -4.36 -7.08 -22.78
C SER A 102 -5.62 -7.09 -21.93
N LEU A 103 -5.54 -6.60 -20.69
CA LEU A 103 -6.69 -6.46 -19.80
C LEU A 103 -7.40 -5.10 -19.93
N ALA A 104 -6.76 -4.14 -20.60
CA ALA A 104 -7.32 -2.80 -20.78
C ALA A 104 -8.54 -2.84 -21.72
N LEU A 105 -9.65 -2.26 -21.25
CA LEU A 105 -10.89 -2.03 -21.99
C LEU A 105 -10.80 -0.79 -22.87
N PHE A 106 -10.01 0.20 -22.45
CA PHE A 106 -9.75 1.42 -23.20
C PHE A 106 -8.25 1.66 -23.33
N ASP A 107 -7.83 2.09 -24.51
CA ASP A 107 -6.48 2.60 -24.72
C ASP A 107 -6.49 4.11 -24.46
N ILE A 108 -5.87 4.52 -23.35
CA ILE A 108 -5.73 5.94 -22.99
C ILE A 108 -4.30 6.44 -23.17
N SER A 109 -3.43 5.66 -23.82
CA SER A 109 -2.01 5.99 -23.96
C SER A 109 -1.76 7.29 -24.73
N GLU A 110 -2.66 7.66 -25.62
CA GLU A 110 -2.62 8.92 -26.39
C GLU A 110 -3.29 10.11 -25.68
N TRP A 111 -3.93 9.89 -24.53
CA TRP A 111 -4.59 10.98 -23.80
C TRP A 111 -3.56 11.93 -23.19
N ALA A 112 -3.95 13.20 -23.03
CA ALA A 112 -3.14 14.15 -22.27
C ALA A 112 -2.89 13.64 -20.84
N MET A 113 -1.66 13.82 -20.34
CA MET A 113 -1.22 13.29 -19.05
C MET A 113 -2.18 13.62 -17.88
N TRP A 114 -2.63 14.87 -17.80
CA TRP A 114 -3.52 15.31 -16.73
C TRP A 114 -4.86 14.57 -16.75
N LEU A 115 -5.34 14.16 -17.93
CA LEU A 115 -6.59 13.42 -18.09
C LEU A 115 -6.42 11.96 -17.67
N GLN A 116 -5.27 11.35 -17.99
CA GLN A 116 -4.90 10.02 -17.50
C GLN A 116 -4.87 10.00 -15.96
N LEU A 117 -4.21 11.00 -15.35
CA LEU A 117 -4.16 11.14 -13.89
C LEU A 117 -5.54 11.38 -13.28
N LEU A 118 -6.36 12.24 -13.89
CA LEU A 118 -7.73 12.50 -13.41
C LEU A 118 -8.56 11.20 -13.37
N VAL A 119 -8.55 10.44 -14.46
CA VAL A 119 -9.28 9.18 -14.55
C VAL A 119 -8.70 8.14 -13.59
N PHE A 120 -7.36 8.05 -13.48
CA PHE A 120 -6.71 7.21 -12.47
C PHE A 120 -7.20 7.51 -11.06
N PHE A 121 -7.23 8.78 -10.65
CA PHE A 121 -7.68 9.16 -9.30
C PHE A 121 -9.15 8.83 -9.06
N ILE A 122 -10.04 9.08 -10.04
CA ILE A 122 -11.47 8.73 -9.93
C ILE A 122 -11.66 7.22 -9.75
N ILE A 123 -10.97 6.42 -10.56
CA ILE A 123 -11.06 4.95 -10.47
C ILE A 123 -10.48 4.46 -9.16
N LEU A 124 -9.30 4.96 -8.78
CA LEU A 124 -8.63 4.57 -7.55
C LEU A 124 -9.50 4.88 -6.34
N ASP A 125 -10.12 6.06 -6.28
CA ASP A 125 -11.03 6.46 -5.22
C ASP A 125 -12.27 5.56 -5.18
N PHE A 126 -12.91 5.33 -6.34
CA PHE A 126 -14.06 4.43 -6.45
C PHE A 126 -13.74 3.02 -5.96
N VAL A 127 -12.62 2.43 -6.39
CA VAL A 127 -12.20 1.08 -5.98
C VAL A 127 -11.90 1.03 -4.49
N GLN A 128 -11.24 2.06 -3.94
CA GLN A 128 -10.97 2.16 -2.51
C GLN A 128 -12.28 2.24 -1.71
N TRP A 129 -13.18 3.14 -2.08
CA TRP A 129 -14.48 3.31 -1.47
C TRP A 129 -15.29 2.01 -1.53
N PHE A 130 -15.37 1.38 -2.70
CA PHE A 130 -16.14 0.16 -2.89
C PHE A 130 -15.58 -0.98 -2.04
N THR A 131 -14.26 -1.16 -2.03
CA THR A 131 -13.60 -2.16 -1.18
C THR A 131 -13.90 -1.91 0.30
N HIS A 132 -13.85 -0.66 0.74
CA HIS A 132 -14.20 -0.29 2.12
C HIS A 132 -15.66 -0.60 2.46
N VAL A 133 -16.60 -0.33 1.55
CA VAL A 133 -17.99 -0.75 1.69
C VAL A 133 -18.11 -2.27 1.84
N LEU A 134 -17.36 -3.05 1.05
CA LEU A 134 -17.38 -4.51 1.17
C LEU A 134 -16.85 -4.98 2.53
N LEU A 135 -15.75 -4.37 3.02
CA LEU A 135 -15.17 -4.66 4.34
C LEU A 135 -16.16 -4.44 5.48
N HIS A 136 -17.02 -3.43 5.36
CA HIS A 136 -18.08 -3.16 6.32
C HIS A 136 -19.33 -4.02 6.14
N LYS A 137 -19.66 -4.41 4.90
CA LYS A 137 -20.90 -5.12 4.57
C LYS A 137 -20.83 -6.62 4.88
N TYR A 138 -19.70 -7.27 4.59
CA TYR A 138 -19.59 -8.73 4.67
C TYR A 138 -18.93 -9.19 5.99
N PRO A 139 -19.57 -10.07 6.78
CA PRO A 139 -19.06 -10.48 8.10
C PRO A 139 -17.65 -11.09 8.08
N VAL A 140 -17.29 -11.82 7.02
CA VAL A 140 -15.94 -12.41 6.87
C VAL A 140 -14.89 -11.32 6.71
N LEU A 141 -15.17 -10.30 5.89
CA LEU A 141 -14.25 -9.19 5.65
C LEU A 141 -14.15 -8.27 6.87
N TRP A 142 -15.27 -8.05 7.57
CA TRP A 142 -15.31 -7.30 8.82
C TRP A 142 -14.39 -7.87 9.90
N LYS A 143 -14.18 -9.20 9.95
CA LYS A 143 -13.24 -9.81 10.91
C LYS A 143 -11.83 -9.25 10.80
N PHE A 144 -11.41 -8.85 9.60
CA PHE A 144 -10.13 -8.18 9.37
C PHE A 144 -10.25 -6.68 9.66
N HIS A 145 -11.26 -6.03 9.06
CA HIS A 145 -11.41 -4.58 9.12
C HIS A 145 -11.72 -4.03 10.52
N LYS A 146 -12.29 -4.83 11.42
CA LYS A 146 -12.50 -4.42 12.83
C LYS A 146 -11.19 -4.11 13.57
N VAL A 147 -10.03 -4.58 13.09
CA VAL A 147 -8.71 -4.19 13.64
C VAL A 147 -8.49 -2.70 13.40
N HIS A 148 -8.86 -2.19 12.22
CA HIS A 148 -8.83 -0.77 11.92
C HIS A 148 -9.78 0.03 12.81
N HIS A 149 -11.00 -0.45 12.99
CA HIS A 149 -11.98 0.17 13.90
C HIS A 149 -11.69 -0.06 15.39
N SER A 150 -10.60 -0.73 15.75
CA SER A 150 -10.24 -0.97 17.16
C SER A 150 -9.52 0.21 17.82
N VAL A 151 -9.13 1.24 17.06
CA VAL A 151 -8.45 2.43 17.58
C VAL A 151 -9.37 3.17 18.54
N LYS A 152 -8.92 3.33 19.80
CA LYS A 152 -9.68 4.05 20.84
C LYS A 152 -9.32 5.53 20.92
N GLU A 153 -8.04 5.85 20.72
CA GLU A 153 -7.52 7.22 20.72
C GLU A 153 -6.89 7.48 19.36
N MET A 154 -7.46 8.42 18.61
CA MET A 154 -7.01 8.73 17.26
C MET A 154 -5.72 9.55 17.28
N GLY A 155 -4.83 9.30 16.33
CA GLY A 155 -3.62 10.08 16.05
C GLY A 155 -2.97 9.63 14.74
N PHE A 156 -1.78 10.15 14.43
CA PHE A 156 -1.21 10.09 13.08
C PHE A 156 -1.15 8.68 12.47
N ALA A 157 -0.77 7.67 13.26
CA ALA A 157 -0.62 6.29 12.81
C ALA A 157 -1.92 5.45 12.87
N ALA A 158 -3.04 5.99 13.37
CA ALA A 158 -4.28 5.25 13.53
C ALA A 158 -4.80 4.65 12.20
N HIS A 159 -4.64 5.40 11.12
CA HIS A 159 -5.05 4.95 9.78
C HIS A 159 -4.24 3.75 9.26
N LEU A 160 -3.07 3.48 9.86
CA LEU A 160 -2.17 2.39 9.48
C LEU A 160 -2.36 1.13 10.34
N ARG A 161 -3.13 1.22 11.44
CA ARG A 161 -3.61 0.03 12.16
C ARG A 161 -4.68 -0.62 11.30
N TYR A 162 -4.32 -1.65 10.57
CA TYR A 162 -5.26 -2.47 9.82
C TYR A 162 -4.69 -3.88 9.67
N HIS A 163 -5.55 -4.86 9.44
CA HIS A 163 -5.12 -6.24 9.31
C HIS A 163 -4.45 -6.46 7.95
N TRP A 164 -3.32 -7.16 7.89
CA TRP A 164 -2.56 -7.33 6.63
C TRP A 164 -3.36 -7.99 5.48
N MET A 165 -4.35 -8.85 5.78
CA MET A 165 -5.32 -9.33 4.78
C MET A 165 -6.01 -8.21 4.01
N GLU A 166 -6.21 -7.04 4.60
CA GLU A 166 -6.77 -5.91 3.89
C GLU A 166 -5.89 -5.51 2.69
N ASN A 167 -4.56 -5.61 2.80
CA ASN A 167 -3.66 -5.41 1.66
C ASN A 167 -3.88 -6.44 0.54
N ILE A 168 -4.27 -7.68 0.88
CA ILE A 168 -4.56 -8.75 -0.10
C ILE A 168 -5.86 -8.47 -0.86
N PHE A 169 -6.79 -7.73 -0.29
CA PHE A 169 -8.00 -7.31 -0.99
C PHE A 169 -7.80 -5.98 -1.73
N TYR A 170 -7.22 -4.98 -1.07
CA TYR A 170 -7.04 -3.65 -1.64
C TYR A 170 -6.06 -3.64 -2.81
N LYS A 171 -4.86 -4.22 -2.69
CA LYS A 171 -3.83 -4.11 -3.74
C LYS A 171 -4.31 -4.74 -5.06
N PRO A 172 -4.77 -6.01 -5.10
CA PRO A 172 -5.24 -6.60 -6.35
C PRO A 172 -6.45 -5.88 -6.94
N LEU A 173 -7.40 -5.41 -6.13
CA LEU A 173 -8.56 -4.68 -6.65
C LEU A 173 -8.17 -3.32 -7.24
N LYS A 174 -7.25 -2.58 -6.60
CA LYS A 174 -6.69 -1.33 -7.13
C LYS A 174 -5.99 -1.58 -8.45
N THR A 175 -5.04 -2.52 -8.46
CA THR A 175 -4.27 -2.89 -9.63
C THR A 175 -5.19 -3.37 -10.75
N PHE A 176 -6.20 -4.19 -10.45
CA PHE A 176 -7.19 -4.66 -11.42
C PHE A 176 -8.04 -3.52 -12.00
N GLY A 177 -8.59 -2.63 -11.16
CA GLY A 177 -9.41 -1.51 -11.62
C GLY A 177 -8.64 -0.56 -12.53
N VAL A 178 -7.37 -0.33 -12.20
CA VAL A 178 -6.47 0.55 -12.94
C VAL A 178 -5.99 -0.12 -14.25
N MET A 179 -5.62 -1.42 -14.21
CA MET A 179 -5.25 -2.19 -15.40
C MET A 179 -6.40 -2.33 -16.39
N ILE A 180 -7.63 -2.55 -15.90
CA ILE A 180 -8.80 -2.74 -16.77
C ILE A 180 -9.18 -1.49 -17.53
N ILE A 181 -8.98 -0.29 -16.99
CA ILE A 181 -9.51 0.91 -17.67
C ILE A 181 -8.47 1.54 -18.58
N GLY A 182 -7.17 1.46 -18.27
CA GLY A 182 -6.15 2.06 -19.13
C GLY A 182 -4.84 1.29 -19.27
N GLY A 183 -4.69 0.15 -18.59
CA GLY A 183 -3.47 -0.66 -18.68
C GLY A 183 -2.20 0.01 -18.15
N PHE A 184 -2.31 0.95 -17.21
CA PHE A 184 -1.16 1.70 -16.65
C PHE A 184 -1.27 1.80 -15.14
N GLU A 185 -0.18 1.62 -14.39
CA GLU A 185 -0.03 2.34 -13.11
C GLU A 185 0.83 3.57 -13.41
N PRO A 186 0.44 4.80 -13.03
CA PRO A 186 1.23 5.97 -13.34
C PRO A 186 2.51 5.95 -12.49
N GLU A 187 3.57 5.35 -13.01
CA GLU A 187 4.94 5.53 -12.52
C GLU A 187 5.26 7.03 -12.42
N GLN A 188 4.66 7.82 -13.32
CA GLN A 188 4.66 9.28 -13.39
C GLN A 188 3.95 10.01 -12.24
N ALA A 189 3.12 9.34 -11.44
CA ALA A 189 2.61 9.93 -10.18
C ALA A 189 3.70 9.99 -9.09
N TYR A 190 4.84 9.33 -9.34
CA TYR A 190 5.97 9.21 -8.42
C TYR A 190 7.28 9.75 -9.02
N ILE A 191 7.25 10.39 -10.20
CA ILE A 191 8.40 11.09 -10.83
C ILE A 191 8.35 12.57 -10.45
#